data_AF-A0A0P7Z3Z4-F1
#
_entry.id   AF-A0A0P7Z3Z4-F1
#
_cell.length_a   1.000
_cell.length_b   1.000
_cell.length_c   1.000
_cell.angle_alpha   90.00
_cell.angle_beta   90.00
_cell.angle_gamma   90.00
#
_symmetry.space_group_name_H-M   'P 1'
#
loop_
_entity.id
_entity.type
_entity.pdbx_description
1 polymer ?
#
loop_
_entity_poly.entity_id
_entity_poly.type
_entity_poly.pdbx_seq_one_letter_code
_entity_poly.pdbx_strand_id
1 'polypeptide(L)'
;MSSIGATTQVLLAEGRPFPEILQESSTNTDLVCLGVAKPGEDTDAFADYYGRLQTMASGLPTTLFVLAAEGTSFEDVLQQDSPTARR
;
A
#
# COMPACT_ATOMS: atom_id res chain seq x y z
N MET A 1 -15.59 3.43 -22.17
CA MET A 1 -15.02 3.36 -20.80
C MET A 1 -13.82 4.27 -20.75
N SER A 2 -13.89 5.39 -20.02
CA SER A 2 -12.69 6.21 -19.79
C SER A 2 -11.78 5.49 -18.81
N SER A 3 -10.54 5.23 -19.20
CA SER A 3 -9.50 4.79 -18.26
C SER A 3 -9.30 5.89 -17.23
N ILE A 4 -9.23 5.52 -15.95
CA ILE A 4 -8.79 6.41 -14.89
C ILE A 4 -7.38 6.88 -15.27
N GLY A 5 -7.15 8.18 -15.39
CA GLY A 5 -5.84 8.73 -15.74
C GLY A 5 -4.84 8.53 -14.59
N ALA A 6 -4.28 7.33 -14.48
CA ALA A 6 -3.28 7.01 -13.48
C ALA A 6 -1.87 7.31 -14.02
N THR A 7 -1.10 8.09 -13.26
CA THR A 7 0.31 8.33 -13.56
C THR A 7 1.15 7.53 -12.57
N THR A 8 2.00 6.64 -13.08
CA THR A 8 2.93 5.88 -12.24
C THR A 8 4.17 6.71 -11.95
N GLN A 9 4.54 6.81 -10.68
CA GLN A 9 5.77 7.47 -10.26
C GLN A 9 6.56 6.54 -9.33
N VAL A 10 7.86 6.42 -9.60
CA VAL A 10 8.79 5.69 -8.73
C VAL A 10 9.72 6.70 -8.08
N LEU A 11 9.69 6.77 -6.75
CA LEU A 11 10.54 7.67 -5.98
C LEU A 11 11.79 6.93 -5.54
N LEU A 12 12.95 7.40 -5.98
CA LEU A 12 14.24 6.90 -5.50
C LEU A 12 14.55 7.53 -4.13
N ALA A 13 15.04 6.72 -3.20
CA ALA A 13 15.26 7.17 -1.83
C ALA A 13 16.40 8.19 -1.72
N GLU A 14 17.48 8.02 -2.50
CA GLU A 14 18.64 8.93 -2.51
C GLU A 14 19.23 9.21 -1.11
N GLY A 15 19.18 8.20 -0.22
CA GLY A 15 19.67 8.30 1.15
C GLY A 15 18.65 8.85 2.16
N ARG A 16 17.48 9.32 1.71
CA ARG A 16 16.39 9.74 2.60
C ARG A 16 15.72 8.52 3.26
N PRO A 17 15.35 8.63 4.55
CA PRO A 17 14.60 7.58 5.23
C PRO A 17 13.15 7.51 4.70
N PHE A 18 12.58 6.31 4.68
CA PHE A 18 11.23 6.08 4.16
C PHE A 18 10.15 6.98 4.80
N PRO A 19 10.10 7.20 6.14
CA PRO A 19 9.10 8.09 6.74
C PRO A 19 9.14 9.53 6.22
N GLU A 20 10.32 10.04 5.87
CA GLU A 20 10.48 11.38 5.28
C GLU A 20 9.89 11.43 3.86
N ILE A 21 10.26 10.47 3.02
CA ILE A 21 9.72 10.33 1.67
C ILE A 21 8.19 10.19 1.71
N LEU A 22 7.67 9.37 2.63
CA LEU A 22 6.25 9.13 2.81
C LEU A 22 5.50 10.42 3.16
N GLN A 23 5.97 11.17 4.16
CA GLN A 23 5.39 12.46 4.55
C GLN A 23 5.41 13.48 3.39
N GLU A 24 6.57 13.71 2.78
CA GLU A 24 6.74 14.70 1.73
C GLU A 24 5.89 14.38 0.49
N SER A 25 5.91 13.13 0.04
CA SER A 25 5.20 12.72 -1.17
C SER A 25 3.68 12.60 -0.99
N SER A 26 3.21 12.38 0.25
CA SER A 26 1.79 12.13 0.52
C SER A 26 1.02 13.35 1.02
N THR A 27 1.69 14.48 1.27
CA THR A 27 1.10 15.68 1.89
C THR A 27 -0.20 16.16 1.22
N ASN A 28 -0.29 16.08 -0.11
CA ASN A 28 -1.45 16.57 -0.88
C ASN A 28 -2.27 15.44 -1.51
N THR A 29 -2.27 14.26 -0.90
CA THR A 29 -3.04 13.10 -1.38
C THR A 29 -4.34 12.95 -0.59
N ASP A 30 -5.39 12.43 -1.24
CA ASP A 30 -6.65 12.13 -0.54
C ASP A 30 -6.59 10.80 0.24
N LEU A 31 -5.74 9.86 -0.23
CA LEU A 31 -5.63 8.51 0.29
C LEU A 31 -4.20 7.98 0.14
N VAL A 32 -3.68 7.39 1.22
CA VAL A 32 -2.39 6.68 1.24
C VAL A 32 -2.65 5.19 1.49
N CYS A 33 -2.09 4.32 0.65
CA CYS A 33 -2.13 2.86 0.85
C CYS A 33 -0.75 2.36 1.27
N LEU A 34 -0.63 1.78 2.47
CA LEU A 34 0.62 1.27 3.02
C LEU A 34 0.54 -0.23 3.22
N GLY A 35 1.38 -0.97 2.49
CA GLY A 35 1.57 -2.40 2.73
C GLY A 35 2.12 -2.64 4.13
N VAL A 36 1.55 -3.61 4.85
CA VAL A 36 2.03 -4.05 6.16
C VAL A 36 2.50 -5.50 6.08
N ALA A 37 3.61 -5.79 6.75
CA ALA A 37 4.02 -7.16 7.02
C ALA A 37 2.99 -7.86 7.92
N LYS A 38 2.88 -9.18 7.76
CA LYS A 38 2.10 -10.02 8.68
C LYS A 38 2.72 -9.88 10.08
N PRO A 39 1.96 -9.44 11.09
CA PRO A 39 2.49 -9.31 12.43
C PRO A 39 2.91 -10.68 12.97
N GLY A 40 3.92 -10.70 13.86
CA GLY A 40 4.32 -11.91 14.57
C GLY A 40 3.19 -12.43 15.49
N GLU A 41 3.29 -13.69 15.90
CA GLU A 41 2.27 -14.37 16.73
C GLU A 41 2.26 -13.90 18.19
N ASP A 42 3.33 -13.24 18.64
CA ASP A 42 3.44 -12.67 19.98
C ASP A 42 2.58 -11.39 20.11
N THR A 43 1.79 -11.31 21.18
CA THR A 43 0.84 -10.21 21.42
C THR A 43 1.55 -8.89 21.72
N ASP A 44 2.67 -8.93 22.44
CA ASP A 44 3.45 -7.70 22.72
C ASP A 44 4.10 -7.18 21.43
N ALA A 45 4.61 -8.09 20.60
CA ALA A 45 5.15 -7.75 19.28
C ALA A 45 4.07 -7.20 18.32
N PHE A 46 2.83 -7.67 18.43
CA PHE A 46 1.70 -7.16 17.67
C PHE A 46 1.38 -5.69 18.04
N ALA A 47 1.24 -5.40 19.33
CA ALA A 47 0.90 -4.06 19.81
C ALA A 47 1.99 -3.03 19.43
N ASP A 48 3.26 -3.38 19.63
CA ASP A 48 4.40 -2.54 19.27
C ASP A 48 4.47 -2.29 17.76
N TYR A 49 4.21 -3.33 16.96
CA TYR A 49 4.21 -3.22 15.51
C TYR A 49 3.14 -2.24 15.01
N TYR A 50 1.90 -2.39 15.46
CA TYR A 50 0.83 -1.47 15.07
C TYR A 50 1.01 -0.06 15.66
N GLY A 51 1.60 0.08 16.86
CA GLY A 51 1.96 1.38 17.43
C GLY A 51 2.97 2.13 16.57
N ARG A 52 3.97 1.43 16.02
CA ARG A 52 4.92 2.01 15.06
C ARG A 52 4.26 2.42 13.75
N LEU A 53 3.32 1.63 13.24
CA LEU A 53 2.56 1.98 12.04
C LEU A 53 1.70 3.23 12.26
N GLN A 54 1.00 3.32 13.39
CA GLN A 54 0.22 4.51 13.75
C GLN A 54 1.10 5.75 13.90
N THR A 55 2.28 5.60 14.52
CA THR A 55 3.25 6.69 14.64
C THR A 55 3.72 7.16 13.27
N MET A 56 4.04 6.24 12.36
CA MET A 56 4.47 6.55 11.00
C MET A 56 3.36 7.22 10.17
N ALA A 57 2.09 6.85 10.37
CA ALA A 57 0.96 7.46 9.70
C ALA A 57 0.51 8.79 10.34
N SER A 58 1.11 9.19 11.47
CA SER A 58 0.79 10.47 12.10
C SER A 58 1.10 11.62 11.15
N GLY A 59 0.12 12.48 10.92
CA GLY A 59 0.22 13.61 10.00
C GLY A 59 0.03 13.27 8.52
N LEU A 60 -0.17 12.00 8.16
CA LEU A 60 -0.62 11.65 6.81
C LEU A 60 -2.13 11.91 6.65
N PRO A 61 -2.61 12.09 5.41
CA PRO A 61 -4.03 12.00 5.10
C PRO A 61 -4.62 10.62 5.45
N THR A 62 -5.88 10.40 5.08
CA THR A 62 -6.56 9.11 5.25
C THR A 62 -5.65 7.96 4.79
N THR A 63 -5.27 7.06 5.70
CA THR A 63 -4.28 6.01 5.44
C THR A 63 -4.91 4.63 5.62
N LEU A 64 -4.81 3.80 4.58
CA LEU A 64 -5.22 2.41 4.57
C LEU A 64 -3.99 1.51 4.76
N PHE A 65 -3.94 0.77 5.86
CA PHE A 65 -2.96 -0.31 6.06
C PHE A 65 -3.44 -1.58 5.35
N VAL A 66 -2.66 -2.04 4.38
CA VAL A 66 -3.01 -3.16 3.50
C VAL A 66 -2.17 -4.37 3.87
N LEU A 67 -2.81 -5.39 4.44
CA LEU A 67 -2.19 -6.71 4.57
C LEU A 67 -2.38 -7.46 3.25
N ALA A 68 -1.29 -7.91 2.64
CA ALA A 68 -1.39 -8.74 1.45
C ALA A 68 -2.08 -10.06 1.82
N ALA A 69 -3.12 -10.43 1.07
CA ALA A 69 -3.77 -11.73 1.21
C ALA A 69 -2.81 -12.83 0.73
N GLU A 70 -2.78 -13.96 1.44
CA GLU A 70 -1.97 -15.10 1.02
C GLU A 70 -2.49 -15.69 -0.30
N GLY A 71 -1.62 -15.78 -1.31
CA GLY A 71 -1.67 -16.83 -2.32
C GLY A 71 -2.33 -16.55 -3.67
N THR A 72 -3.00 -15.43 -3.90
CA THR A 72 -3.55 -15.15 -5.24
C THR A 72 -2.50 -14.49 -6.12
N SER A 73 -2.09 -15.15 -7.21
CA SER A 73 -1.22 -14.52 -8.19
C SER A 73 -1.95 -13.33 -8.84
N PHE A 74 -1.25 -12.23 -9.06
CA PHE A 74 -1.86 -11.05 -9.70
C PHE A 74 -2.39 -11.39 -11.11
N GLU A 75 -1.81 -12.39 -11.77
CA GLU A 75 -2.28 -12.93 -13.05
C GLU A 75 -3.66 -13.57 -12.97
N ASP A 76 -3.98 -14.29 -11.89
CA ASP A 76 -5.29 -14.93 -11.72
C ASP A 76 -6.41 -13.90 -11.54
N VAL A 77 -6.11 -12.78 -10.87
CA VAL A 77 -7.06 -11.68 -10.66
C VAL A 77 -7.39 -10.98 -11.99
N LEU A 78 -6.38 -10.74 -12.83
CA LEU A 78 -6.56 -10.05 -14.13
C LEU A 78 -7.30 -10.90 -15.16
N GLN A 79 -7.26 -12.22 -15.04
CA GLN A 79 -7.90 -13.14 -16.00
C GLN A 79 -9.42 -13.25 -15.84
N GLN A 80 -9.99 -12.87 -14.69
CA GLN A 80 -11.42 -13.02 -14.44
C GLN A 80 -12.31 -12.02 -15.21
N ASP A 81 -11.74 -10.90 -15.70
CA ASP A 81 -12.46 -9.86 -16.44
C ASP A 81 -12.29 -9.94 -17.97
N SER A 82 -11.67 -11.00 -18.51
CA SER A 82 -11.61 -11.19 -19.95
C SER A 82 -12.96 -11.72 -20.47
N PRO A 83 -13.74 -10.94 -21.25
CA PRO A 83 -14.88 -11.49 -21.96
C PRO A 83 -14.30 -12.47 -22.97
N THR A 84 -14.54 -13.76 -22.75
CA THR A 84 -14.20 -14.85 -23.64
C THR A 84 -14.30 -14.40 -25.10
N ALA A 85 -13.17 -14.35 -25.79
CA ALA A 85 -13.13 -14.22 -27.24
C ALA A 85 -13.81 -15.45 -27.84
N ARG A 86 -15.14 -15.39 -28.01
CA ARG A 86 -15.87 -16.29 -28.90
C ARG A 86 -15.49 -15.89 -30.32
N ARG A 87 -14.60 -16.70 -30.90
CA ARG A 87 -14.50 -16.88 -32.35
C ARG A 87 -15.81 -17.45 -32.89
#